data_AF-W9YDU1-F1
#
_entry.id   AF-W9YDU1-F1
#
_cell.length_a   1.000
_cell.length_b   1.000
_cell.length_c   1.000
_cell.angle_alpha   90.00
_cell.angle_beta   90.00
_cell.angle_gamma   90.00
#
_symmetry.space_group_name_H-M   'P 1'
#
loop_
_entity.id
_entity.type
_entity.pdbx_description
1 polymer ?
#
loop_
_entity_poly.entity_id
_entity_poly.type
_entity_poly.pdbx_seq_one_letter_code
_entity_poly.pdbx_strand_id
1 'polypeptide(L)'
;MKTYRERLALVTTTRGSILRDFYQPVILLFSFPAITYAAITYGSLLAGFALMTSVQATYLFYPPYNFSAAGVGLMNVAPFVGTIPVTFFAGYLDDKSIMWLASRNGGCLGDDIDDKDENWLGENAARGSSPVVEDRL
;
A
#
# COMPACT_ATOMS: atom_id res chain seq x y z
N MET A 1 21.39 -23.74 -4.17
CA MET A 1 21.52 -22.51 -3.37
C MET A 1 21.44 -21.31 -4.31
N LYS A 2 20.29 -20.62 -4.37
CA LYS A 2 20.07 -19.46 -5.25
C LYS A 2 20.65 -18.19 -4.64
N THR A 3 21.18 -17.30 -5.48
CA THR A 3 21.89 -16.08 -5.04
C THR A 3 20.90 -15.03 -4.55
N TYR A 4 21.25 -14.24 -3.53
CA TYR A 4 20.39 -13.18 -2.94
C TYR A 4 19.79 -12.20 -3.96
N ARG A 5 20.45 -12.02 -5.11
CA ARG A 5 19.97 -11.17 -6.22
C ARG A 5 18.87 -11.81 -7.08
N GLU A 6 18.77 -13.14 -7.08
CA GLU A 6 17.66 -13.86 -7.71
C GLU A 6 16.40 -13.83 -6.83
N ARG A 7 16.54 -13.72 -5.49
CA ARG A 7 15.41 -13.51 -4.58
C ARG A 7 14.81 -12.10 -4.68
N LEU A 8 15.65 -11.13 -5.03
CA LEU A 8 15.25 -9.74 -5.33
C LEU A 8 15.03 -9.52 -6.83
N ALA A 9 14.79 -10.58 -7.61
CA ALA A 9 14.49 -10.43 -9.03
C ALA A 9 13.23 -9.55 -9.19
N LEU A 10 13.44 -8.31 -9.64
CA LEU A 10 12.40 -7.30 -9.90
C LEU A 10 11.36 -7.75 -10.94
N VAL A 11 11.62 -8.85 -11.64
CA VAL A 11 10.73 -9.41 -12.66
C VAL A 11 10.61 -10.91 -12.40
N THR A 12 9.47 -11.31 -11.84
CA THR A 12 9.03 -12.70 -11.83
C THR A 12 8.21 -12.95 -13.11
N THR A 13 8.60 -13.95 -13.90
CA THR A 13 7.83 -14.35 -15.09
C THR A 13 6.68 -15.24 -14.66
N THR A 14 5.54 -14.64 -14.34
CA THR A 14 4.31 -15.37 -14.05
C THR A 14 3.75 -15.92 -15.37
N ARG A 15 3.81 -17.24 -15.57
CA ARG A 15 3.09 -17.96 -16.64
C ARG A 15 1.58 -18.02 -16.32
N GLY A 16 0.95 -16.86 -16.21
CA GLY A 16 -0.48 -16.68 -16.02
C GLY A 16 -1.14 -16.14 -17.28
N SER A 17 -2.37 -16.57 -17.56
CA SER A 17 -3.17 -15.93 -18.61
C SER A 17 -3.52 -14.51 -18.15
N ILE A 18 -3.02 -13.51 -18.86
CA ILE A 18 -3.21 -12.06 -18.60
C ILE A 18 -4.69 -11.71 -18.39
N LEU A 19 -5.59 -12.42 -19.08
CA LEU A 19 -7.03 -12.25 -18.96
C LEU A 19 -7.56 -12.63 -17.58
N ARG A 20 -7.00 -13.66 -16.95
CA ARG A 20 -7.43 -14.10 -15.62
C ARG A 20 -7.06 -13.07 -14.55
N ASP A 21 -5.86 -12.50 -14.67
CA ASP A 21 -5.36 -11.49 -13.74
C ASP A 21 -6.16 -10.17 -13.87
N PHE A 22 -6.72 -9.90 -15.05
CA PHE A 22 -7.56 -8.71 -15.28
C PHE A 22 -8.95 -8.81 -14.64
N TYR A 23 -9.58 -9.98 -14.66
CA TYR A 23 -10.93 -10.16 -14.09
C TYR A 23 -10.92 -10.48 -12.58
N GLN A 24 -9.81 -11.00 -12.05
CA GLN A 24 -9.64 -11.30 -10.63
C GLN A 24 -9.96 -10.11 -9.68
N PRO A 25 -9.47 -8.88 -9.90
CA PRO A 25 -9.78 -7.75 -9.03
C PRO A 25 -11.26 -7.33 -9.12
N VAL A 26 -11.90 -7.48 -10.27
CA VAL A 26 -13.33 -7.16 -10.45
C VAL A 26 -14.20 -8.15 -9.67
N ILE A 27 -13.87 -9.44 -9.69
CA ILE A 27 -14.60 -10.46 -8.92
C ILE A 27 -14.41 -10.24 -7.40
N LEU A 28 -13.19 -9.91 -6.97
CA LEU A 28 -12.88 -9.56 -5.58
C LEU A 28 -13.67 -8.34 -5.09
N LEU A 29 -13.84 -7.33 -5.95
CA LEU A 29 -14.63 -6.13 -5.65
C LEU A 29 -16.05 -6.50 -5.22
N PHE A 30 -16.74 -7.35 -5.99
CA PHE A 30 -18.12 -7.77 -5.70
C PHE A 30 -18.23 -8.83 -4.60
N SER A 31 -17.22 -9.68 -4.43
CA SER A 31 -17.26 -10.76 -3.44
C SER A 31 -17.04 -10.28 -2.01
N PHE A 32 -16.30 -9.18 -1.81
CA PHE A 32 -16.04 -8.62 -0.48
C PHE A 32 -16.61 -7.20 -0.37
N PRO A 33 -17.71 -7.01 0.40
CA PRO A 33 -18.38 -5.71 0.51
C PRO A 33 -17.46 -4.60 1.05
N ALA A 34 -16.44 -4.97 1.84
CA ALA A 34 -15.42 -4.03 2.31
C ALA A 34 -14.65 -3.35 1.16
N ILE A 35 -14.34 -4.08 0.09
CA ILE A 35 -13.58 -3.56 -1.04
C ILE A 35 -14.47 -2.66 -1.90
N THR A 36 -15.74 -3.05 -2.12
CA THR A 36 -16.72 -2.19 -2.80
C THR A 36 -16.91 -0.87 -2.05
N TYR A 37 -17.07 -0.90 -0.72
CA TYR A 37 -17.21 0.32 0.07
C TYR A 37 -15.99 1.24 -0.04
N ALA A 38 -14.77 0.68 0.04
CA ALA A 38 -13.54 1.44 -0.15
C ALA A 38 -13.47 2.08 -1.55
N ALA A 39 -13.83 1.34 -2.60
CA ALA A 39 -13.83 1.84 -3.97
C ALA A 39 -14.83 2.98 -4.19
N ILE A 40 -16.06 2.86 -3.67
CA ILE A 40 -17.08 3.92 -3.77
C ILE A 40 -16.65 5.16 -3.00
N THR A 41 -16.12 4.98 -1.78
CA THR A 41 -15.66 6.09 -0.94
C THR A 41 -14.51 6.83 -1.61
N TYR A 42 -13.50 6.10 -2.09
CA TYR A 42 -12.35 6.68 -2.78
C TYR A 42 -12.76 7.36 -4.11
N GLY A 43 -13.65 6.74 -4.89
CA GLY A 43 -14.18 7.32 -6.12
C GLY A 43 -14.97 8.61 -5.88
N SER A 44 -15.78 8.65 -4.82
CA SER A 44 -16.55 9.84 -4.44
C SER A 44 -15.64 11.00 -3.99
N LEU A 45 -14.60 10.69 -3.21
CA LEU A 45 -13.59 11.67 -2.81
C LEU A 45 -12.82 12.21 -4.02
N LEU A 46 -12.43 11.35 -4.95
CA LEU A 46 -11.71 11.75 -6.16
C LEU A 46 -12.58 12.63 -7.08
N ALA A 47 -13.86 12.29 -7.23
CA ALA A 47 -14.81 13.13 -7.96
C ALA A 47 -14.98 14.50 -7.30
N GLY A 48 -15.15 14.55 -5.97
CA GLY A 48 -15.22 15.80 -5.22
C GLY A 48 -13.96 16.65 -5.37
N PHE A 49 -12.78 16.02 -5.33
CA PHE A 49 -11.50 16.70 -5.53
C PHE A 49 -11.38 17.28 -6.95
N ALA A 50 -11.71 16.49 -7.99
CA ALA A 50 -11.69 16.95 -9.37
C ALA A 50 -12.66 18.12 -9.63
N LEU A 51 -13.85 18.08 -9.02
CA LEU A 51 -14.79 19.19 -9.05
C LEU A 51 -14.21 20.44 -8.38
N MET A 52 -13.60 20.29 -7.19
CA MET A 52 -13.00 21.41 -6.47
C MET A 52 -11.86 22.06 -7.26
N THR A 53 -10.97 21.27 -7.87
CA THR A 53 -9.89 21.77 -8.72
C THR A 53 -10.44 22.49 -9.96
N SER A 54 -11.50 21.96 -10.58
CA SER A 54 -12.12 22.55 -11.76
C SER A 54 -12.83 23.88 -11.45
N VAL A 55 -13.53 23.95 -10.32
CA VAL A 55 -14.17 25.18 -9.83
C VAL A 55 -13.12 26.21 -9.46
N GLN A 56 -12.05 25.82 -8.77
CA GLN A 56 -10.92 26.70 -8.44
C GLN A 56 -10.30 27.30 -9.71
N ALA A 57 -10.03 26.48 -10.73
CA ALA A 57 -9.48 26.95 -12.00
C ALA A 57 -10.42 27.88 -12.78
N THR A 58 -11.74 27.82 -12.57
CA THR A 58 -12.70 28.66 -13.30
C THR A 58 -13.02 29.94 -12.54
N TYR A 59 -13.22 29.85 -11.22
CA TYR A 59 -13.65 30.98 -10.38
C TYR A 59 -12.50 31.91 -9.96
N LEU A 60 -11.26 31.44 -9.95
CA LEU A 60 -10.10 32.30 -9.63
C LEU A 60 -9.89 33.44 -10.66
N PHE A 61 -10.41 33.29 -11.88
CA PHE A 61 -10.30 34.29 -12.95
C PHE A 61 -11.52 35.21 -13.07
N TYR A 62 -12.61 34.95 -12.33
CA TYR A 62 -13.81 35.81 -12.37
C TYR A 62 -13.71 36.93 -11.31
N PRO A 63 -14.14 38.17 -11.61
CA PRO A 63 -14.19 39.25 -10.60
C PRO A 63 -15.07 38.83 -9.41
N PRO A 64 -14.67 39.05 -8.13
CA PRO A 64 -13.88 40.17 -7.60
C PRO A 64 -12.44 39.84 -7.13
N TYR A 65 -11.94 38.61 -7.34
CA TYR A 65 -10.67 38.17 -6.75
C TYR A 65 -9.42 38.39 -7.62
N ASN A 66 -9.55 38.50 -8.96
CA ASN A 66 -8.48 38.82 -9.92
C ASN A 66 -7.10 38.25 -9.51
N PHE A 67 -7.03 36.95 -9.22
CA PHE A 67 -5.80 36.37 -8.67
C PHE A 67 -4.69 36.45 -9.72
N SER A 68 -3.64 37.22 -9.40
CA SER A 68 -2.37 37.19 -10.13
C SER A 68 -1.78 35.77 -10.06
N ALA A 69 -0.98 35.38 -11.08
CA ALA A 69 -0.35 34.06 -11.18
C ALA A 69 0.38 33.61 -9.88
N ALA A 70 0.86 34.55 -9.07
CA ALA A 70 1.47 34.29 -7.77
C ALA A 70 0.50 33.69 -6.73
N GLY A 71 -0.78 34.08 -6.71
CA GLY A 71 -1.78 33.54 -5.78
C GLY A 71 -2.23 32.13 -6.13
N VAL A 72 -2.29 31.82 -7.43
CA VAL A 72 -2.52 30.44 -7.92
C VAL A 72 -1.33 29.54 -7.57
N GLY A 73 -0.11 30.07 -7.64
CA GLY A 73 1.09 29.38 -7.18
C GLY A 73 1.04 29.04 -5.68
N LEU A 74 0.60 29.98 -4.84
CA LEU A 74 0.50 29.78 -3.39
C LEU A 74 -0.52 28.68 -3.01
N MET A 75 -1.61 28.55 -3.76
CA MET A 75 -2.60 27.48 -3.56
C MET A 75 -2.07 26.07 -3.88
N ASN A 76 -1.04 25.93 -4.71
CA ASN A 76 -0.39 24.65 -4.99
C ASN A 76 0.72 24.32 -3.98
N VAL A 77 1.36 25.34 -3.39
CA VAL A 77 2.37 25.16 -2.35
C VAL A 77 1.73 24.69 -1.03
N ALA A 78 0.52 25.14 -0.71
CA ALA A 78 -0.19 24.71 0.49
C ALA A 78 -0.38 23.17 0.60
N PRO A 79 -0.94 22.46 -0.40
CA PRO A 79 -1.03 21.00 -0.37
C PRO A 79 0.34 20.32 -0.42
N PHE A 80 1.34 20.92 -1.09
CA PHE A 80 2.70 20.37 -1.13
C PHE A 80 3.37 20.34 0.26
N VAL A 81 3.21 21.40 1.05
CA VAL A 81 3.71 21.42 2.43
C VAL A 81 2.87 20.50 3.32
N GLY A 82 1.57 20.37 3.05
CA GLY A 82 0.66 19.48 3.78
C GLY A 82 0.95 17.99 3.56
N THR A 83 1.36 17.57 2.36
CA THR A 83 1.62 16.15 2.06
C THR A 83 2.87 15.61 2.73
N ILE A 84 3.87 16.44 3.02
CA ILE A 84 5.12 16.02 3.68
C ILE A 84 4.83 15.33 5.03
N PRO A 85 4.24 15.99 6.04
CA PRO A 85 3.94 15.34 7.31
C PRO A 85 2.93 14.21 7.14
N VAL A 86 1.89 14.40 6.31
CA VAL A 86 0.84 13.39 6.09
C VAL A 86 1.42 12.07 5.60
N THR A 87 2.43 12.07 4.73
CA THR A 87 3.04 10.85 4.20
C THR A 87 3.72 10.04 5.31
N PHE A 88 4.43 10.71 6.23
CA PHE A 88 5.06 10.04 7.37
C PHE A 88 4.02 9.44 8.32
N PHE A 89 2.96 10.18 8.63
CA PHE A 89 1.89 9.68 9.51
C PHE A 89 1.07 8.58 8.84
N ALA A 90 0.76 8.70 7.55
CA ALA A 90 0.03 7.68 6.80
C ALA A 90 0.77 6.35 6.80
N GLY A 91 2.08 6.35 6.50
CA GLY A 91 2.88 5.12 6.52
C GLY A 91 2.91 4.45 7.89
N TYR A 92 3.06 5.22 8.98
CA TYR A 92 3.03 4.68 10.34
C TYR A 92 1.64 4.14 10.74
N LEU A 93 0.58 4.84 10.34
CA LEU A 93 -0.79 4.44 10.64
C LEU A 93 -1.23 3.21 9.84
N ASP A 94 -0.77 3.08 8.59
CA ASP A 94 -1.05 1.93 7.74
C ASP A 94 -0.41 0.66 8.35
N ASP A 95 0.84 0.73 8.79
CA ASP A 95 1.54 -0.39 9.41
C ASP A 95 0.86 -0.84 10.72
N LYS A 96 0.47 0.12 11.56
CA LYS A 96 -0.35 -0.12 12.77
C LYS A 96 -1.70 -0.77 12.44
N SER A 97 -2.35 -0.31 11.38
CA SER A 97 -3.68 -0.81 10.98
C SER A 97 -3.59 -2.25 10.49
N ILE A 98 -2.53 -2.59 9.73
CA ILE A 98 -2.26 -3.95 9.27
C ILE A 98 -2.03 -4.88 10.46
N MET A 99 -1.19 -4.49 11.42
CA MET A 99 -0.92 -5.31 12.61
C MET A 99 -2.17 -5.51 13.48
N TRP A 100 -3.03 -4.48 13.60
CA TRP A 100 -4.31 -4.59 14.31
C TRP A 100 -5.31 -5.51 13.61
N LEU A 101 -5.44 -5.41 12.29
CA LEU A 101 -6.29 -6.30 11.49
C LEU A 101 -5.78 -7.76 11.53
N ALA A 102 -4.46 -7.95 11.46
CA ALA A 102 -3.83 -9.27 11.57
C ALA A 102 -4.04 -9.92 12.95
N SER A 103 -3.94 -9.13 14.02
CA SER A 103 -4.22 -9.59 15.39
C SER A 103 -5.67 -10.05 15.58
N ARG A 104 -6.64 -9.35 14.95
CA ARG A 104 -8.05 -9.73 15.01
C ARG A 104 -8.41 -10.95 14.17
N ASN A 105 -7.62 -11.27 13.15
CA ASN A 105 -7.89 -12.37 12.22
C ASN A 105 -7.09 -13.65 12.52
N GLY A 106 -6.46 -13.75 13.69
CA GLY A 106 -5.77 -14.97 14.15
C GLY A 106 -4.23 -14.92 14.15
N GLY A 107 -3.64 -13.72 14.17
CA GLY A 107 -2.30 -13.46 14.69
C GLY A 107 -1.18 -14.31 14.08
N CYS A 108 -0.69 -13.91 12.91
CA CYS A 108 0.59 -14.39 12.39
C CYS A 108 1.18 -13.35 11.44
N LEU A 109 1.58 -12.20 12.00
CA LEU A 109 2.32 -11.19 11.24
C LEU A 109 3.44 -10.66 12.12
N GLY A 110 4.52 -11.43 12.26
CA GLY A 110 5.76 -10.98 12.90
C GLY A 110 6.36 -11.99 13.88
N ASP A 111 5.75 -12.15 15.06
CA ASP A 111 6.45 -12.73 16.21
C ASP A 111 6.60 -14.27 16.18
N ASP A 112 5.68 -15.01 15.53
CA ASP A 112 5.72 -16.48 15.54
C ASP A 112 6.84 -17.09 14.67
N ILE A 113 7.39 -16.35 13.70
CA ILE A 113 8.48 -16.85 12.85
C ILE A 113 9.82 -16.67 13.56
N ASP A 114 10.04 -15.53 14.22
CA ASP A 114 11.31 -15.25 14.91
C ASP A 114 11.50 -16.18 16.13
N ASP A 115 10.43 -16.42 16.91
CA ASP A 115 10.48 -17.31 18.08
C ASP A 115 10.66 -18.80 17.69
N LYS A 116 10.10 -19.21 16.53
CA LYS A 116 10.31 -20.57 16.02
C LYS A 116 11.70 -20.77 15.45
N ASP A 117 12.26 -19.76 14.79
CA ASP A 117 13.61 -19.85 14.26
C ASP A 117 14.64 -19.89 15.39
N GLU A 118 14.48 -19.12 16.47
CA GLU A 118 15.39 -19.15 17.62
C GLU A 118 15.33 -20.49 18.38
N ASN A 119 14.14 -21.05 18.59
CA ASN A 119 13.96 -22.35 19.23
C ASN A 119 14.47 -23.50 18.33
N TRP A 120 14.27 -23.41 17.02
CA TRP A 120 14.77 -24.40 16.05
C TRP A 120 16.30 -24.33 15.89
N LEU A 121 16.89 -23.14 15.95
CA LEU A 121 18.35 -22.96 15.97
C LEU A 121 18.96 -23.52 17.27
N GLY A 122 18.32 -23.30 18.42
CA GLY A 122 18.75 -23.89 19.70
C GLY A 122 18.72 -25.42 19.70
N GLU A 123 17.66 -26.03 19.15
CA GLU A 123 17.53 -27.50 19.10
C GLU A 123 18.48 -28.14 18.06
N ASN A 124 18.69 -27.49 16.91
CA ASN A 124 19.51 -28.06 15.82
C ASN A 124 21.00 -27.72 15.93
N ALA A 125 21.39 -26.64 16.60
CA ALA A 125 22.78 -26.38 16.99
C ALA A 125 23.32 -27.49 17.91
N ALA A 126 22.46 -28.09 18.74
CA ALA A 126 22.80 -29.25 19.58
C ALA A 126 22.96 -30.56 18.79
N ARG A 127 22.40 -30.66 17.57
CA ARG A 127 22.43 -31.88 16.72
C ARG A 127 23.45 -31.83 15.58
N GLY A 128 24.17 -30.73 15.38
CA GLY A 128 25.25 -30.63 14.38
C GLY A 128 24.81 -30.84 12.93
N SER A 129 23.51 -30.73 12.63
CA SER A 129 22.96 -30.86 11.28
C SER A 129 22.70 -29.49 10.68
N SER A 130 23.47 -29.13 9.65
CA SER A 130 23.23 -27.92 8.86
C SER A 130 21.88 -28.01 8.11
N PRO A 131 21.13 -26.90 7.99
CA PRO A 131 19.80 -26.93 7.41
C PRO A 131 19.85 -27.16 5.90
N VAL A 132 19.24 -28.26 5.44
CA VAL A 132 18.85 -28.49 4.05
C VAL A 132 17.66 -27.58 3.76
N VAL A 133 17.94 -26.31 3.43
CA VAL A 133 16.94 -25.35 2.96
C VAL A 133 16.65 -25.65 1.49
N GLU A 134 15.82 -26.67 1.27
CA GLU A 134 15.24 -27.06 -0.01
C GLU A 134 14.24 -25.99 -0.48
N ASP A 135 14.73 -25.07 -1.29
CA ASP A 135 14.18 -24.70 -2.61
C ASP A 135 12.65 -24.48 -2.76
N ARG A 136 12.04 -23.69 -1.87
CA ARG A 136 10.73 -23.06 -2.13
C ARG A 136 10.74 -21.55 -1.94
N LEU A 137 11.62 -20.88 -2.68
CA LEU A 137 11.35 -19.59 -3.35
C LEU A 137 12.09 -19.59 -4.70
#